data_AF-Q71D53-F1
#
_entry.id   AF-Q71D53-F1
#
_cell.length_a   1.000
_cell.length_b   1.000
_cell.length_c   1.000
_cell.angle_alpha   90.00
_cell.angle_beta   90.00
_cell.angle_gamma   90.00
#
_symmetry.space_group_name_H-M   'P 1'
#
loop_
_entity.id
_entity.type
_entity.pdbx_description
1 polymer ?
#
loop_
_entity_poly.entity_id
_entity_poly.type
_entity_poly.pdbx_seq_one_letter_code
_entity_poly.pdbx_strand_id
1 'polypeptide(L)'
;VKTHDPLKKQKKRALKKLRRKSTNVNFPYQLFLYRQELKRASADFSYLRLSKAKIVLTSQLIAKKMGSCNPNCSVDELKELSREVQFQKRLCHQVERLQQFRQLGLTEMILNGKKTTL
;
A
#
# COMPACT_ATOMS: atom_id res chain seq x y z
N VAL A 1 -32.46 39.36 -19.24
CA VAL A 1 -31.11 39.87 -19.66
C VAL A 1 -30.05 38.84 -19.28
N LYS A 2 -29.42 38.16 -20.24
CA LYS A 2 -28.40 37.13 -19.96
C LYS A 2 -27.08 37.83 -19.64
N THR A 3 -26.69 37.85 -18.38
CA THR A 3 -25.42 38.43 -17.91
C THR A 3 -24.25 37.61 -18.44
N HIS A 4 -23.53 38.19 -19.40
CA HIS A 4 -22.35 37.58 -20.00
C HIS A 4 -21.15 37.76 -19.05
N ASP A 5 -20.94 36.78 -18.17
CA ASP A 5 -19.82 36.76 -17.21
C ASP A 5 -18.47 36.51 -17.93
N PRO A 6 -17.59 37.53 -18.05
CA PRO A 6 -16.33 37.42 -18.78
C PRO A 6 -15.34 36.47 -18.12
N LEU A 7 -15.44 36.21 -16.81
CA LEU A 7 -14.58 35.30 -16.06
C LEU A 7 -14.83 33.84 -16.47
N LYS A 8 -16.09 33.46 -16.73
CA LYS A 8 -16.43 32.11 -17.22
C LYS A 8 -15.85 31.84 -18.62
N LYS A 9 -15.81 32.87 -19.48
CA LYS A 9 -15.24 32.78 -20.83
C LYS A 9 -13.72 32.64 -20.80
N GLN A 10 -13.04 33.34 -19.89
CA GLN A 10 -11.59 33.19 -19.69
C GLN A 10 -11.22 31.81 -19.12
N LYS A 11 -11.93 31.31 -18.09
CA LYS A 11 -11.70 29.97 -17.53
C LYS A 11 -11.87 28.87 -18.58
N LYS A 12 -12.91 28.95 -19.42
CA LYS A 12 -13.11 28.00 -20.54
C LYS A 12 -11.98 28.07 -21.57
N ARG A 13 -11.44 29.25 -21.87
CA ARG A 13 -10.29 29.41 -22.78
C ARG A 13 -9.00 28.85 -22.19
N ALA A 14 -8.74 29.05 -20.90
CA ALA A 14 -7.59 28.48 -20.20
C ALA A 14 -7.64 26.94 -20.17
N LEU A 15 -8.81 26.36 -19.87
CA LEU A 15 -9.00 24.90 -19.89
C LEU A 15 -8.85 24.32 -21.31
N LYS A 16 -9.32 25.03 -22.33
CA LYS A 16 -9.16 24.64 -23.75
C LYS A 16 -7.70 24.76 -24.21
N LYS A 17 -6.93 25.72 -23.68
CA LYS A 17 -5.47 25.86 -23.90
C LYS A 17 -4.68 24.73 -23.19
N LEU A 18 -5.10 24.33 -22.00
CA LEU A 18 -4.52 23.17 -21.29
C LEU A 18 -4.76 21.86 -22.06
N ARG A 19 -5.99 21.62 -22.55
CA ARG A 19 -6.34 20.45 -23.37
C ARG A 19 -5.67 20.45 -24.76
N ARG A 20 -5.28 21.61 -25.31
CA ARG A 20 -4.54 21.69 -26.59
C ARG A 20 -3.03 21.52 -26.43
N LYS A 21 -2.47 21.68 -25.22
CA LYS A 21 -1.05 21.36 -24.95
C LYS A 21 -0.80 19.85 -24.80
N SER A 22 -1.84 19.03 -24.69
CA SER A 22 -1.72 17.57 -24.56
C SER A 22 -1.69 16.82 -25.90
N THR A 23 -1.56 17.50 -27.04
CA THR A 23 -1.52 16.83 -28.36
C THR A 23 -0.12 16.52 -28.86
N ASN A 24 0.92 17.02 -28.19
CA ASN A 24 2.32 16.60 -28.38
C ASN A 24 2.85 16.04 -27.07
N VAL A 25 2.17 15.05 -26.50
CA VAL A 25 2.79 14.29 -25.42
C VAL A 25 3.87 13.45 -26.10
N ASN A 26 5.13 13.80 -25.83
CA ASN A 26 6.27 13.00 -26.27
C ASN A 26 6.08 11.60 -25.68
N PHE A 27 5.62 10.67 -26.51
CA PHE A 27 5.23 9.32 -26.10
C PHE A 27 6.39 8.60 -25.38
N PRO A 28 7.65 8.66 -25.85
CA PRO A 28 8.80 8.18 -25.09
C PRO A 28 8.90 8.78 -23.69
N TYR A 29 8.74 10.10 -23.54
CA TYR A 29 8.82 10.77 -22.25
C TYR A 29 7.66 10.41 -21.32
N GLN A 30 6.43 10.28 -21.86
CA GLN A 30 5.28 9.82 -21.09
C GLN A 30 5.44 8.38 -20.61
N LEU A 31 5.95 7.50 -21.47
CA LEU A 31 6.26 6.11 -21.11
C LEU A 31 7.38 6.05 -20.06
N PHE A 32 8.39 6.92 -20.16
CA PHE A 32 9.44 7.06 -19.14
C PHE A 32 8.85 7.48 -17.78
N LEU A 33 8.01 8.51 -17.75
CA LEU A 33 7.37 8.96 -16.52
C LEU A 33 6.50 7.85 -15.91
N TYR A 34 5.72 7.15 -16.73
CA TYR A 34 4.90 6.03 -16.27
C TYR A 34 5.76 4.90 -15.67
N ARG A 35 6.87 4.53 -16.33
CA ARG A 35 7.81 3.54 -15.80
C ARG A 35 8.46 3.98 -14.48
N GLN A 36 8.76 5.27 -14.32
CA GLN A 36 9.27 5.80 -13.06
C GLN A 36 8.22 5.80 -11.95
N GLU A 37 6.96 6.09 -12.27
CA GLU A 37 5.86 6.02 -11.31
C GLU A 37 5.60 4.58 -10.86
N LEU A 38 5.66 3.61 -11.78
CA LEU A 38 5.58 2.18 -11.43
C LEU A 38 6.75 1.74 -10.52
N LYS A 39 7.96 2.23 -10.77
CA LYS A 39 9.13 1.99 -9.91
C LYS A 39 8.95 2.59 -8.51
N ARG A 40 8.40 3.81 -8.41
CA ARG A 40 8.01 4.42 -7.12
C ARG A 40 6.97 3.57 -6.39
N ALA A 41 5.92 3.12 -7.08
CA ALA A 41 4.89 2.26 -6.49
C ALA A 41 5.46 0.94 -5.96
N SER A 42 6.43 0.33 -6.65
CA SER A 42 7.13 -0.86 -6.15
C SER A 42 8.10 -0.56 -4.98
N ALA A 43 8.66 0.65 -4.90
CA ALA A 43 9.45 1.11 -3.76
C ALA A 43 8.56 1.46 -2.55
N ASP A 44 7.33 1.91 -2.80
CA ASP A 44 6.31 2.23 -1.78
C ASP A 44 5.62 0.98 -1.20
N PHE A 45 5.90 -0.21 -1.75
CA PHE A 45 5.68 -1.50 -1.10
C PHE A 45 6.84 -1.80 -0.14
N SER A 46 7.06 -0.87 0.79
CA SER A 46 8.01 -1.06 1.87
C SER A 46 7.63 -2.31 2.66
N TYR A 47 8.62 -3.10 3.06
CA TYR A 47 8.38 -4.35 3.79
C TYR A 47 7.51 -4.11 5.03
N LEU A 48 7.67 -2.94 5.65
CA LEU A 48 6.90 -2.52 6.80
C LEU A 48 5.40 -2.36 6.47
N ARG A 49 5.06 -1.75 5.34
CA ARG A 49 3.67 -1.59 4.88
C ARG A 49 3.03 -2.94 4.58
N LEU A 50 3.73 -3.80 3.85
CA LEU A 50 3.28 -5.18 3.56
C LEU A 50 3.04 -5.98 4.84
N SER A 51 3.97 -5.90 5.79
CA SER A 51 3.88 -6.61 7.06
C SER A 51 2.73 -6.10 7.92
N LYS A 52 2.49 -4.78 7.96
CA LYS A 52 1.30 -4.19 8.62
C LYS A 52 0.00 -4.70 8.00
N ALA A 53 -0.10 -4.71 6.67
CA ALA A 53 -1.27 -5.24 5.98
C ALA A 53 -1.50 -6.73 6.29
N LYS A 54 -0.43 -7.54 6.29
CA LYS A 54 -0.49 -8.96 6.66
C LYS A 54 -1.01 -9.16 8.08
N ILE A 55 -0.55 -8.36 9.05
CA ILE A 55 -1.08 -8.41 10.43
C ILE A 55 -2.58 -8.14 10.47
N VAL A 56 -3.06 -7.09 9.78
CA VAL A 56 -4.49 -6.74 9.75
C VAL A 56 -5.32 -7.87 9.14
N LEU A 57 -4.89 -8.41 8.00
CA LEU A 57 -5.59 -9.51 7.33
C LEU A 57 -5.62 -10.77 8.19
N THR A 58 -4.49 -11.15 8.79
CA THR A 58 -4.42 -12.30 9.72
C THR A 58 -5.34 -12.09 10.92
N SER A 59 -5.38 -10.88 11.50
CA SER A 59 -6.28 -10.56 12.63
C SER A 59 -7.74 -10.76 12.28
N GLN A 60 -8.16 -10.27 11.11
CA GLN A 60 -9.53 -10.40 10.62
C GLN A 60 -9.90 -11.87 10.36
N LEU A 61 -8.98 -12.63 9.78
CA LEU A 61 -9.20 -14.07 9.54
C LEU A 61 -9.32 -14.85 10.85
N ILE A 62 -8.47 -14.59 11.84
CA ILE A 62 -8.57 -15.18 13.18
C ILE A 62 -9.91 -14.82 13.81
N ALA A 63 -10.29 -13.54 13.82
CA ALA A 63 -11.56 -13.09 14.40
C ALA A 63 -12.76 -13.77 13.74
N LYS A 64 -12.75 -13.86 12.40
CA LYS A 64 -13.79 -14.56 11.64
C LYS A 64 -13.85 -16.04 12.00
N LYS A 65 -12.70 -16.71 12.08
CA LYS A 65 -12.60 -18.14 12.42
C LYS A 65 -13.06 -18.41 13.85
N MET A 66 -12.69 -17.56 14.81
CA MET A 66 -13.18 -17.67 16.19
C MET A 66 -14.69 -17.45 16.28
N GLY A 67 -15.23 -16.46 15.56
CA GLY A 67 -16.67 -16.19 15.54
C GLY A 67 -17.50 -17.28 14.87
N SER A 68 -16.92 -18.02 13.93
CA SER A 68 -17.54 -19.19 13.29
C SER A 68 -17.26 -20.53 13.99
N CYS A 69 -16.43 -20.55 15.05
CA CYS A 69 -16.09 -21.80 15.71
C CYS A 69 -17.34 -22.33 16.42
N ASN A 70 -17.81 -23.48 15.98
CA ASN A 70 -18.86 -24.22 16.66
C ASN A 70 -18.31 -24.83 17.96
N PRO A 71 -19.16 -25.16 18.95
CA PRO A 71 -18.72 -25.87 20.16
C PRO A 71 -18.05 -27.23 19.87
N ASN A 72 -18.23 -27.77 18.67
CA ASN A 72 -17.59 -29.00 18.17
C ASN A 72 -16.36 -28.72 17.27
N CYS A 73 -15.71 -27.56 17.41
CA CYS A 73 -14.51 -27.23 16.64
C CYS A 73 -13.45 -28.34 16.82
N SER A 74 -12.92 -28.84 15.71
CA SER A 74 -11.95 -29.93 15.73
C SER A 74 -10.66 -29.49 16.43
N VAL A 75 -10.00 -30.42 17.11
CA VAL A 75 -8.68 -30.18 17.72
C VAL A 75 -7.68 -29.66 16.69
N ASP A 76 -7.79 -30.10 15.44
CA ASP A 76 -6.89 -29.66 14.37
C ASP A 76 -7.17 -28.22 13.94
N GLU A 77 -8.43 -27.79 13.89
CA GLU A 77 -8.81 -26.40 13.63
C GLU A 77 -8.32 -25.47 14.75
N LEU A 78 -8.37 -25.95 16.01
CA LEU A 78 -7.86 -25.19 17.15
C LEU A 78 -6.32 -25.07 17.08
N LYS A 79 -5.62 -26.13 16.67
CA LYS A 79 -4.17 -26.11 16.45
C LYS A 79 -3.77 -25.18 15.31
N GLU A 80 -4.55 -25.16 14.22
CA GLU A 80 -4.41 -24.16 13.15
C GLU A 80 -4.51 -22.77 13.75
N LEU A 81 -5.65 -22.43 14.35
CA LEU A 81 -5.90 -21.09 14.89
C LEU A 81 -4.79 -20.64 15.86
N SER A 82 -4.32 -21.55 16.72
CA SER A 82 -3.18 -21.30 17.61
C SER A 82 -1.90 -20.94 16.85
N ARG A 83 -1.58 -21.64 15.74
CA ARG A 83 -0.44 -21.28 14.88
C ARG A 83 -0.61 -19.90 14.27
N GLU A 84 -1.79 -19.56 13.78
CA GLU A 84 -2.03 -18.24 13.18
C GLU A 84 -1.90 -17.10 14.21
N VAL A 85 -2.40 -17.29 15.44
CA VAL A 85 -2.24 -16.34 16.53
C VAL A 85 -0.76 -16.15 16.90
N GLN A 86 -0.01 -17.26 17.04
CA GLN A 86 1.43 -17.20 17.30
C GLN A 86 2.20 -16.53 16.17
N PHE A 87 1.84 -16.83 14.92
CA PHE A 87 2.41 -16.20 13.74
C PHE A 87 2.20 -14.69 13.76
N GLN A 88 0.96 -14.24 14.03
CA GLN A 88 0.64 -12.82 14.16
C GLN A 88 1.50 -12.14 15.23
N LYS A 89 1.63 -12.75 16.41
CA LYS A 89 2.45 -12.19 17.51
C LYS A 89 3.91 -12.01 17.10
N ARG A 90 4.50 -13.01 16.44
CA ARG A 90 5.88 -12.93 15.92
C ARG A 90 6.02 -11.83 14.87
N LEU A 91 5.04 -11.71 13.99
CA LEU A 91 5.05 -10.69 12.93
C LEU A 91 4.91 -9.27 13.49
N CYS A 92 4.06 -9.05 14.50
CA CYS A 92 3.96 -7.76 15.20
C CYS A 92 5.30 -7.35 15.80
N HIS A 93 5.96 -8.27 16.54
CA HIS A 93 7.27 -8.00 17.13
C HIS A 93 8.33 -7.67 16.07
N GLN A 94 8.32 -8.39 14.94
CA GLN A 94 9.20 -8.05 13.81
C GLN A 94 8.93 -6.63 13.32
N VAL A 95 7.67 -6.28 13.05
CA VAL A 95 7.30 -4.93 12.58
C VAL A 95 7.71 -3.83 13.57
N GLU A 96 7.56 -4.05 14.87
CA GLU A 96 8.01 -3.11 15.90
C GLU A 96 9.51 -2.83 15.83
N ARG A 97 10.34 -3.89 15.75
CA ARG A 97 11.80 -3.72 15.59
C ARG A 97 12.16 -2.97 14.31
N LEU A 98 11.45 -3.26 13.22
CA LEU A 98 11.68 -2.57 11.95
C LEU A 98 11.27 -1.09 12.02
N GLN A 99 10.23 -0.75 12.77
CA GLN A 99 9.89 0.65 13.03
C GLN A 99 11.00 1.37 13.80
N GLN A 100 11.59 0.71 14.80
CA GLN A 100 12.73 1.27 15.56
C GLN A 100 13.93 1.51 14.63
N PHE A 101 14.28 0.56 13.77
CA PHE A 101 15.35 0.75 12.78
C PHE A 101 15.07 1.91 11.83
N ARG A 102 13.84 2.06 11.37
CA ARG A 102 13.42 3.21 10.56
C ARG A 102 13.59 4.54 11.30
N GLN A 103 13.23 4.59 12.59
CA GLN A 103 13.42 5.78 13.43
C GLN A 103 14.89 6.15 13.61
N LEU A 104 15.78 5.15 13.60
CA LEU A 104 17.24 5.34 13.65
C LEU A 104 17.86 5.65 12.28
N GLY A 105 17.08 5.76 11.21
CA GLY A 105 17.56 6.02 9.86
C GLY A 105 18.14 4.80 9.12
N LEU A 106 18.03 3.60 9.70
CA LEU A 106 18.47 2.35 9.09
C LEU A 106 17.40 1.84 8.13
N THR A 107 17.44 2.31 6.88
CA THR A 107 16.40 2.06 5.88
C THR A 107 16.63 0.82 5.01
N GLU A 108 17.86 0.31 4.98
CA GLU A 108 18.27 -0.85 4.17
C GLU A 108 18.64 -2.03 5.07
N MET A 109 18.15 -3.22 4.73
CA MET A 109 18.49 -4.44 5.48
C MET A 109 18.39 -5.71 4.63
N ILE A 110 19.00 -6.79 5.12
CA ILE A 110 18.92 -8.10 4.49
C ILE A 110 17.87 -8.93 5.23
N LEU A 111 16.74 -9.18 4.58
CA LEU A 111 15.68 -10.05 5.08
C LEU A 111 15.65 -11.32 4.22
N ASN A 112 15.76 -12.49 4.84
CA ASN A 112 15.76 -13.79 4.15
C ASN A 112 16.76 -13.86 2.97
N GLY A 113 17.95 -13.29 3.14
CA GLY A 113 18.98 -13.23 2.10
C GLY A 113 18.73 -12.20 0.99
N LYS A 114 17.67 -11.38 1.05
CA LYS A 114 17.34 -10.36 0.06
C LYS A 114 17.46 -8.96 0.65
N LYS A 115 18.13 -8.04 -0.07
CA LYS A 115 18.14 -6.62 0.27
C LYS A 115 16.73 -6.06 0.17
N THR A 116 16.29 -5.39 1.23
CA THR A 116 14.93 -4.90 1.39
C THR A 116 14.95 -3.54 2.06
N THR A 117 14.12 -2.62 1.56
CA THR A 117 13.96 -1.26 2.08
C THR A 117 12.75 -1.16 3.02
N LEU A 118 12.87 -0.37 4.10
CA LEU A 118 11.88 -0.22 5.19
C LEU A 118 10.75 0.81 4.99
#